data_AF-A0A642ULA6-F1
#
_entry.id   AF-A0A642ULA6-F1
#
_cell.length_a   1.000
_cell.length_b   1.000
_cell.length_c   1.000
_cell.angle_alpha   90.00
_cell.angle_beta   90.00
_cell.angle_gamma   90.00
#
_symmetry.space_group_name_H-M   'P 1'
#
loop_
_entity.id
_entity.type
_entity.pdbx_description
1 polymer ?
#
loop_
_entity_poly.entity_id
_entity_poly.type
_entity_poly.pdbx_seq_one_letter_code
_entity_poly.pdbx_strand_id
1 'polypeptide(L)'
;MRQAVRLLKQYSPSIKFVGGPHKFQSHPAGVHPCAPNGLAPSGAGSSGSSYSNSSPIEAGDGEVFSRAELPTRFQYKLPKEFEAEDIQSGGAEIVW
;
A
#
# COMPACT_ATOMS: atom_id res chain seq x y z
N MET A 1 20.55 -8.08 30.56
CA MET A 1 19.23 -8.74 30.74
C MET A 1 18.55 -8.54 32.11
N ARG A 2 19.25 -8.28 33.23
CA ARG A 2 18.61 -8.22 34.57
C ARG A 2 17.67 -7.01 34.81
N GLN A 3 17.86 -5.91 34.10
CA GLN A 3 17.04 -4.69 34.30
C GLN A 3 15.62 -4.82 33.73
N ALA A 4 15.46 -5.51 32.59
CA ALA A 4 14.15 -5.74 31.95
C ALA A 4 13.18 -6.54 32.84
N VAL A 5 13.71 -7.45 33.66
CA VAL A 5 12.91 -8.29 34.58
C VAL A 5 12.26 -7.46 35.71
N ARG A 6 12.87 -6.34 36.13
CA ARG A 6 12.33 -5.49 37.19
C ARG A 6 11.12 -4.67 36.73
N LEU A 7 11.16 -4.16 35.50
CA LEU A 7 10.05 -3.41 34.90
C LEU A 7 8.81 -4.29 34.70
N LEU A 8 9.01 -5.55 34.28
CA LEU A 8 7.92 -6.51 34.11
C LEU A 8 7.17 -6.83 35.42
N LYS A 9 7.87 -6.80 36.57
CA LYS A 9 7.27 -7.01 37.90
C LYS A 9 6.40 -5.84 38.39
N GLN A 10 6.65 -4.63 37.88
CA GLN A 10 5.93 -3.42 38.28
C GLN A 10 4.74 -3.10 37.37
N TYR A 11 4.64 -3.77 36.22
CA TYR A 11 3.54 -3.60 35.28
C TYR A 11 2.26 -4.26 35.83
N SER A 12 1.36 -3.43 36.37
CA SER A 12 -0.02 -3.81 36.65
C SER A 12 -0.87 -3.46 35.42
N PRO A 13 -1.44 -4.43 34.70
CA PRO A 13 -2.26 -4.14 33.53
C PRO A 13 -3.50 -3.35 33.96
N SER A 14 -3.69 -2.17 33.38
CA SER A 14 -4.83 -1.28 33.65
C SER A 14 -6.16 -1.84 33.12
N ILE A 15 -6.11 -2.77 32.18
CA ILE A 15 -7.28 -3.41 31.58
C ILE A 15 -7.30 -4.88 31.99
N LYS A 16 -8.35 -5.27 32.71
CA LYS A 16 -8.67 -6.68 32.97
C LYS A 16 -9.54 -7.17 31.82
N PHE A 17 -9.03 -8.06 30.98
CA PHE A 17 -9.86 -8.81 30.04
C PHE A 17 -10.65 -9.84 30.86
N VAL A 18 -11.82 -9.44 31.34
CA VAL A 18 -12.73 -10.34 32.05
C VAL A 18 -13.56 -11.06 30.99
N GLY A 19 -13.36 -12.38 30.90
CA GLY A 19 -14.00 -13.22 29.89
C GLY A 19 -12.98 -14.19 29.31
N GLY A 20 -13.29 -15.48 29.38
CA GLY A 20 -12.50 -16.50 28.68
C GLY A 20 -12.55 -16.29 27.16
N PRO A 21 -11.89 -17.16 26.38
CA PRO A 21 -11.91 -17.08 24.92
C PRO A 21 -13.34 -16.97 24.40
N HIS A 22 -13.66 -15.85 23.75
CA HIS A 22 -14.97 -15.66 23.15
C HIS A 22 -15.06 -16.51 21.88
N LYS A 23 -16.15 -17.28 21.73
CA LYS A 23 -16.40 -18.04 20.50
C LYS A 23 -16.76 -17.03 19.40
N PHE A 24 -15.84 -16.82 18.47
CA PHE A 24 -16.15 -16.05 17.27
C PHE A 24 -16.98 -16.93 16.33
N GLN A 25 -18.26 -16.59 16.14
CA GLN A 25 -19.02 -17.17 15.04
C GLN A 25 -18.53 -16.50 13.75
N SER A 26 -17.81 -17.28 12.93
CA SER A 26 -17.45 -16.84 11.58
C SER A 26 -18.72 -16.78 10.75
N HIS A 27 -19.15 -15.57 10.39
CA HIS A 27 -20.16 -15.38 9.38
C HIS A 27 -19.49 -15.45 8.00
N PRO A 28 -20.11 -16.12 7.00
CA PRO A 28 -19.61 -16.01 5.64
C PRO A 28 -19.59 -14.54 5.25
N ALA A 29 -18.55 -14.11 4.53
CA ALA A 29 -18.49 -12.77 3.93
C ALA A 29 -19.59 -12.69 2.85
N GLY A 30 -20.82 -12.41 3.30
CA GLY A 30 -21.99 -12.27 2.45
C GLY A 30 -21.90 -10.99 1.62
N VAL A 31 -22.76 -10.92 0.61
CA VAL A 31 -22.92 -9.72 -0.21
C VAL A 31 -23.41 -8.57 0.66
N HIS A 32 -22.77 -7.41 0.54
CA HIS A 32 -23.17 -6.24 1.32
C HIS A 32 -24.60 -5.83 0.91
N PRO A 33 -25.47 -5.39 1.84
CA PRO A 33 -26.84 -4.96 1.50
C PRO A 33 -26.90 -3.83 0.47
N CYS A 34 -25.84 -3.02 0.36
CA CYS A 34 -25.71 -1.95 -0.63
C CYS A 34 -24.91 -2.36 -1.88
N ALA A 35 -24.65 -3.66 -2.08
CA ALA A 35 -23.98 -4.12 -3.29
C ALA A 35 -24.94 -3.97 -4.50
N PRO A 36 -24.50 -3.37 -5.62
CA PRO A 36 -25.32 -3.28 -6.82
C PRO A 36 -25.70 -4.70 -7.27
N ASN A 37 -27.00 -4.94 -7.44
CA ASN A 37 -27.58 -6.23 -7.83
C ASN A 37 -27.25 -7.42 -6.91
N GLY A 38 -26.83 -7.16 -5.66
CA GLY A 38 -26.54 -8.23 -4.69
C GLY A 38 -25.35 -9.10 -5.07
N LEU A 39 -24.39 -8.57 -5.85
CA LEU A 39 -23.21 -9.31 -6.29
C LEU A 39 -22.13 -9.35 -5.20
N ALA A 40 -21.48 -10.51 -5.06
CA ALA A 40 -20.28 -10.66 -4.22
C ALA A 40 -19.06 -10.10 -4.94
N PRO A 41 -18.08 -9.52 -4.23
CA PRO A 41 -16.79 -9.19 -4.83
C PRO A 41 -16.17 -10.48 -5.40
N SER A 42 -15.63 -10.39 -6.62
CA SER A 42 -15.12 -11.51 -7.43
C SER A 42 -14.02 -12.36 -6.77
N GLY A 43 -13.52 -11.97 -5.60
CA GLY A 43 -12.50 -12.67 -4.82
C GLY A 43 -13.00 -13.60 -3.72
N ALA A 44 -14.31 -13.69 -3.45
CA ALA A 44 -14.82 -14.46 -2.29
C ALA A 44 -15.10 -15.96 -2.55
N GLY A 45 -14.96 -16.44 -3.80
CA GLY A 45 -15.23 -17.86 -4.12
C GLY A 45 -14.68 -18.36 -5.46
N SER A 46 -13.87 -17.56 -6.13
CA SER A 46 -13.31 -17.94 -7.43
C SER A 46 -12.03 -18.74 -7.20
N SER A 47 -12.04 -20.03 -7.54
CA SER A 47 -10.80 -20.69 -7.97
C SER A 47 -10.13 -19.75 -8.97
N GLY A 48 -8.88 -19.37 -8.70
CA GLY A 48 -8.20 -18.30 -9.40
C GLY A 48 -8.16 -18.56 -10.91
N SER A 49 -9.12 -18.00 -11.64
CA SER A 49 -8.93 -17.69 -13.04
C SER A 49 -7.85 -16.63 -13.07
N SER A 50 -6.59 -17.06 -13.19
CA SER A 50 -5.49 -16.18 -13.54
C SER A 50 -5.90 -15.52 -14.84
N TYR A 51 -6.35 -14.28 -14.76
CA TYR A 51 -6.56 -13.45 -15.93
C TYR A 51 -5.21 -13.34 -16.62
N SER A 52 -5.05 -14.07 -17.73
CA SER A 52 -3.95 -13.89 -18.66
C SER A 52 -4.51 -13.16 -19.87
N ASN A 53 -4.13 -11.90 -20.02
CA ASN A 53 -4.31 -11.22 -21.30
C ASN A 53 -3.24 -11.78 -22.26
N SER A 54 -3.66 -12.53 -23.28
CA SER A 54 -2.76 -13.08 -24.30
C SER A 54 -2.36 -12.04 -25.35
N SER A 55 -2.96 -10.85 -25.30
CA SER A 55 -2.61 -9.74 -26.18
C SER A 55 -1.43 -8.97 -25.56
N PRO A 56 -0.41 -8.59 -26.34
CA PRO A 56 0.52 -7.56 -25.93
C PRO A 56 -0.25 -6.36 -25.37
N ILE A 57 0.20 -5.82 -24.25
CA ILE A 57 -0.38 -4.62 -23.66
C ILE A 57 -0.02 -3.47 -24.61
N GLU A 58 -0.88 -3.22 -25.59
CA GLU A 58 -0.78 -2.10 -26.53
C GLU A 58 -1.51 -0.91 -25.91
N ALA A 59 -0.92 0.28 -26.02
CA ALA A 59 -1.56 1.49 -25.52
C ALA A 59 -2.75 1.81 -26.43
N GLY A 60 -3.90 2.17 -25.85
CA GLY A 60 -5.03 2.67 -26.63
C GLY A 60 -4.69 3.97 -27.36
N ASP A 61 -5.56 4.40 -28.27
CA ASP A 61 -5.37 5.65 -29.00
C ASP A 61 -5.26 6.85 -28.04
N GLY A 62 -4.06 7.44 -27.95
CA GLY A 62 -3.75 8.56 -27.06
C GLY A 62 -3.30 8.16 -25.65
N GLU A 63 -3.23 6.87 -25.35
CA GLU A 63 -2.57 6.36 -24.16
C GLU A 63 -1.08 6.16 -24.42
N VAL A 64 -0.26 6.32 -23.39
CA VAL A 64 1.19 6.08 -23.46
C VAL A 64 1.63 5.37 -22.20
N PHE A 65 2.58 4.45 -22.32
CA PHE A 65 3.07 3.69 -21.17
C PHE A 65 4.11 4.48 -20.38
N SER A 66 4.90 5.27 -21.09
CA SER A 66 5.90 6.12 -20.48
C SER A 66 5.49 7.56 -20.55
N ARG A 67 5.70 8.27 -19.45
CA ARG A 67 5.55 9.73 -19.40
C ARG A 67 6.56 10.46 -20.30
N ALA A 68 7.62 9.79 -20.74
CA ALA A 68 8.55 10.31 -21.76
C ALA A 68 7.92 10.41 -23.16
N GLU A 69 6.85 9.66 -23.42
CA GLU A 69 6.10 9.67 -24.70
C GLU A 69 5.03 10.78 -24.74
N LEU A 70 4.74 11.43 -23.59
CA LEU A 70 3.82 12.56 -23.53
C LEU A 70 4.45 13.84 -24.13
N PRO A 71 3.63 14.85 -24.49
CA PRO A 71 4.14 16.16 -24.89
C PRO A 71 5.07 16.76 -23.82
N THR A 72 6.08 17.53 -24.24
CA THR A 72 7.16 18.07 -23.38
C THR A 72 6.68 18.77 -22.12
N ARG A 73 5.49 19.38 -22.14
CA ARG A 73 4.89 20.05 -20.97
C ARG A 73 4.56 19.08 -19.81
N PHE A 74 4.32 17.81 -20.11
CA PHE A 74 3.96 16.78 -19.14
C PHE A 74 5.12 15.85 -18.77
N GLN A 75 6.25 15.94 -19.49
CA GLN A 75 7.47 15.21 -19.18
C GLN A 75 8.15 15.78 -17.93
N TYR A 76 8.94 14.95 -17.24
CA TYR A 76 9.81 15.45 -16.18
C TYR A 76 10.93 16.30 -16.79
N LYS A 77 11.27 17.41 -16.12
CA LYS A 77 12.48 18.16 -16.46
C LYS A 77 13.68 17.44 -15.84
N LEU A 78 14.73 17.27 -16.63
CA LEU A 78 16.01 16.83 -16.09
C LEU A 78 16.55 17.93 -15.16
N PRO A 79 17.04 17.58 -13.97
CA PRO A 79 17.78 18.51 -13.13
C PRO A 79 18.94 19.09 -13.92
N LYS A 80 19.24 20.37 -13.70
CA LYS A 80 20.50 20.96 -14.21
C LYS A 80 21.67 20.35 -13.46
N GLU A 81 22.87 20.39 -14.02
CA GLU A 81 24.07 19.79 -13.41
C GLU A 81 24.30 20.25 -11.95
N PHE A 82 24.15 21.55 -11.66
CA PHE A 82 24.28 22.04 -10.28
C PHE A 82 23.16 21.54 -9.35
N GLU A 83 21.93 21.39 -9.86
CA GLU A 83 20.80 20.85 -9.08
C GLU A 83 21.03 19.36 -8.80
N ALA A 84 21.63 18.64 -9.75
CA ALA A 84 22.01 17.25 -9.57
C ALA A 84 23.12 17.09 -8.52
N GLU A 85 24.13 17.97 -8.53
CA GLU A 85 25.16 18.04 -7.50
C GLU A 85 24.57 18.32 -6.12
N ASP A 86 23.62 19.26 -6.01
CA ASP A 86 22.92 19.57 -4.76
C ASP A 86 22.07 18.38 -4.26
N ILE A 87 21.33 17.71 -5.14
CA ILE A 87 20.56 16.52 -4.78
C ILE A 87 21.49 15.42 -4.25
N GLN A 88 22.63 15.24 -4.91
CA GLN A 88 23.60 14.21 -4.56
C GLN A 88 24.40 14.55 -3.30
N SER A 89 24.71 15.82 -3.07
CA SER A 89 25.35 16.32 -1.86
C SER A 89 24.40 16.37 -0.65
N GLY A 90 23.09 16.24 -0.89
CA GLY A 90 22.05 16.29 0.13
C GLY A 90 21.58 17.71 0.47
N GLY A 91 21.93 18.71 -0.35
CA GLY A 91 21.46 20.10 -0.25
C GLY A 91 21.90 20.82 1.03
N ALA A 92 22.86 20.26 1.77
CA ALA A 92 23.38 20.80 3.01
C ALA A 92 24.81 21.33 2.83
N GLU A 93 25.06 22.04 1.73
CA GLU A 93 26.23 22.89 1.60
C GLU A 93 26.22 23.91 2.76
N ILE A 94 27.25 23.85 3.60
CA ILE A 94 27.45 24.85 4.65
C ILE A 94 27.97 26.11 3.96
N VAL A 95 27.09 27.09 3.81
CA VAL A 95 27.45 28.45 3.40
C VAL A 95 28.04 29.16 4.62
N TRP A 96 29.33 29.51 4.57
CA TRP A 96 30.04 30.35 5.55
C TRP A 96 30.11 31.81 5.10
#